data_AF-A0A914NTG3-F1
#
_entry.id   AF-A0A914NTG3-F1
#
_cell.length_a   1.000
_cell.length_b   1.000
_cell.length_c   1.000
_cell.angle_alpha   90.00
_cell.angle_beta   90.00
_cell.angle_gamma   90.00
#
_symmetry.space_group_name_H-M   'P 1'
#
loop_
_entity.id
_entity.type
_entity.pdbx_description
1 polymer ?
#
loop_
_entity_poly.entity_id
_entity_poly.type
_entity_poly.pdbx_seq_one_letter_code
_entity_poly.pdbx_strand_id
1 'polypeptide(L)'
;MDHDISPTCKCPVDSCIMAPSSSSVNASSYFSDCSLDTLSSALRRGVDYCLHNVPKVAFGGAKCGNGVLEDGEDCDCGSTTTCPNSCCIAAECKLAPEAECAEGDCCDLNVCKL
;
A
#
# COMPACT_ATOMS: atom_id res chain seq x y z
N MET A 1 1.89 16.53 -6.80
CA MET A 1 3.15 16.45 -6.05
C MET A 1 4.17 17.23 -6.86
N ASP A 2 4.92 18.09 -6.20
CA ASP A 2 5.94 18.95 -6.81
C ASP A 2 7.32 18.59 -6.23
N HIS A 3 8.39 19.16 -6.80
CA HIS A 3 9.73 18.93 -6.26
C HIS A 3 9.88 19.51 -4.85
N ASP A 4 10.57 18.77 -3.99
CA ASP A 4 10.89 19.16 -2.63
C ASP A 4 11.81 20.39 -2.63
N ILE A 5 11.42 21.44 -1.90
CA ILE A 5 12.23 22.64 -1.72
C ILE A 5 12.77 22.64 -0.29
N SER A 6 14.09 22.64 -0.15
CA SER A 6 14.77 22.81 1.14
C SER A 6 14.90 24.30 1.49
N PRO A 7 14.72 24.72 2.76
CA PRO A 7 14.52 23.90 3.96
C PRO A 7 13.04 23.68 4.33
N THR A 8 12.10 24.06 3.47
CA THR A 8 10.66 24.02 3.79
C THR A 8 10.10 22.61 3.88
N CYS A 9 10.58 21.69 3.03
CA CYS A 9 10.18 20.29 3.03
C CYS A 9 11.22 19.46 3.78
N LYS A 10 10.77 18.65 4.73
CA LYS A 10 11.61 17.79 5.55
C LYS A 10 11.60 16.37 4.99
N CYS A 11 12.80 15.84 4.81
CA CYS A 11 13.03 14.45 4.44
C CYS A 11 13.62 13.70 5.64
N PRO A 12 13.19 12.45 5.94
CA PRO A 12 13.76 11.65 7.02
C PRO A 12 15.19 11.17 6.74
N VAL A 13 15.66 11.29 5.49
CA VAL A 13 17.00 10.91 5.02
C VAL A 13 17.59 12.05 4.18
N ASP A 14 18.81 11.88 3.68
CA ASP A 14 19.53 12.93 2.93
C ASP A 14 18.83 13.40 1.65
N SER A 15 18.05 12.53 1.01
CA SER A 15 17.29 12.86 -0.20
C SER A 15 16.02 12.02 -0.30
N CYS A 16 14.92 12.63 -0.71
CA CYS A 16 13.61 11.98 -0.89
C CYS A 16 13.30 11.75 -2.36
N ILE A 17 12.29 10.93 -2.66
CA ILE A 17 11.86 10.61 -4.04
C ILE A 17 11.60 11.87 -4.88
N MET A 18 11.03 12.91 -4.27
CA MET A 18 10.66 14.15 -4.95
C MET A 18 11.75 15.24 -4.88
N ALA A 19 12.99 14.90 -4.52
CA ALA A 19 14.11 15.84 -4.58
C ALA A 19 14.23 16.49 -5.98
N PRO A 20 14.73 17.74 -6.08
CA PRO A 20 14.79 18.47 -7.35
C PRO A 20 15.79 17.85 -8.35
N SER A 21 16.65 16.94 -7.90
CA SER A 21 17.59 16.20 -8.72
C SER A 21 17.84 14.82 -8.13
N SER A 22 17.94 13.80 -8.99
CA SER A 22 18.26 12.44 -8.57
C SER A 22 19.69 12.34 -8.03
N SER A 23 19.86 11.71 -6.87
CA SER A 23 21.19 11.34 -6.37
C SER A 23 21.63 10.01 -7.01
N SER A 24 22.86 9.96 -7.52
CA SER A 24 23.43 8.76 -8.16
C SER A 24 23.88 7.68 -7.18
N VAL A 25 23.91 8.00 -5.88
CA VAL A 25 24.58 7.15 -4.89
C VAL A 25 23.60 6.21 -4.19
N ASN A 26 22.33 6.61 -4.01
CA ASN A 26 21.25 5.74 -3.52
C ASN A 26 19.89 6.30 -3.97
N ALA A 27 19.04 5.45 -4.54
CA ALA A 27 17.63 5.77 -4.75
C ALA A 27 16.90 5.70 -3.41
N SER A 28 16.28 6.81 -3.01
CA SER A 28 15.49 6.87 -1.78
C SER A 28 14.13 6.21 -1.98
N SER A 29 13.65 5.49 -0.97
CA SER A 29 12.28 4.97 -0.88
C SER A 29 11.37 5.85 -0.01
N TYR A 30 11.86 7.00 0.45
CA TYR A 30 11.12 7.90 1.35
C TYR A 30 10.53 9.10 0.61
N PHE A 31 9.31 9.47 0.99
CA PHE A 31 8.68 10.74 0.64
C PHE A 31 8.94 11.80 1.73
N SER A 32 8.99 13.07 1.33
CA SER A 32 9.03 14.21 2.24
C SER A 32 7.65 14.48 2.87
N ASP A 33 7.62 15.29 3.92
CA ASP A 33 6.37 15.80 4.50
C ASP A 33 5.50 16.56 3.48
N CYS A 34 6.08 17.47 2.70
CA CYS A 34 5.39 18.19 1.63
C CYS A 34 4.74 17.25 0.59
N SER A 35 5.45 16.19 0.22
CA SER A 35 4.96 15.20 -0.73
C SER A 35 3.74 14.46 -0.19
N LEU A 36 3.80 14.02 1.08
CA LEU A 36 2.69 13.33 1.76
C LEU A 36 1.47 14.26 1.92
N ASP A 37 1.69 15.52 2.29
CA ASP A 37 0.62 16.52 2.46
C ASP A 37 -0.07 16.83 1.13
N THR A 38 0.71 16.96 0.05
CA THR A 38 0.18 17.22 -1.28
C THR A 38 -0.61 16.02 -1.81
N LEU A 39 -0.08 14.80 -1.66
CA LEU A 39 -0.79 13.58 -2.05
C LEU A 39 -2.09 13.43 -1.28
N SER A 40 -2.04 13.52 0.06
CA SER A 40 -3.24 13.37 0.89
C SER A 40 -4.31 14.42 0.56
N SER A 41 -3.92 15.64 0.23
CA SER A 41 -4.85 16.69 -0.20
C SER A 41 -5.45 16.43 -1.57
N ALA A 42 -4.70 15.80 -2.48
CA ALA A 42 -5.21 15.39 -3.78
C ALA A 42 -6.23 14.24 -3.65
N LEU A 43 -5.91 13.20 -2.86
CA LEU A 43 -6.82 12.09 -2.57
C LEU A 43 -8.13 12.59 -1.94
N ARG A 44 -8.06 13.51 -0.97
CA ARG A 44 -9.26 14.16 -0.38
C ARG A 44 -10.11 14.92 -1.38
N ARG A 45 -9.53 15.37 -2.50
CA ARG A 45 -10.26 16.04 -3.60
C ARG A 45 -10.85 15.05 -4.61
N GLY A 46 -10.63 13.74 -4.43
CA GLY A 46 -11.19 12.69 -5.28
C GLY A 46 -10.45 12.50 -6.61
N VAL A 47 -9.19 12.91 -6.72
CA VAL A 47 -8.41 12.69 -7.96
C VAL A 47 -8.02 11.22 -8.15
N ASP A 48 -8.28 10.37 -7.15
CA ASP A 48 -8.01 8.94 -7.06
C ASP A 48 -9.18 8.06 -7.45
N TYR A 49 -10.27 8.62 -7.97
CA TYR A 49 -11.49 7.88 -8.29
C TYR A 49 -11.25 6.59 -9.12
N CYS A 50 -10.28 6.60 -10.05
CA CYS A 50 -9.94 5.45 -10.90
C CYS A 50 -8.91 4.48 -10.27
N LEU A 51 -8.40 4.80 -9.08
CA LEU A 51 -7.46 3.97 -8.34
C LEU A 51 -8.15 3.08 -7.30
N HIS A 52 -9.46 3.26 -7.06
CA HIS A 52 -10.22 2.43 -6.13
C HIS A 52 -10.61 1.06 -6.69
N ASN A 53 -10.51 0.85 -8.01
CA ASN A 53 -10.77 -0.46 -8.60
C ASN A 53 -9.52 -1.34 -8.56
N VAL A 54 -9.54 -2.37 -7.73
CA VAL A 54 -8.47 -3.38 -7.69
C VAL A 54 -8.39 -4.09 -9.06
N PRO A 55 -7.22 -4.16 -9.70
CA PRO A 55 -7.06 -4.86 -10.96
C PRO A 55 -7.27 -6.37 -10.77
N LYS A 56 -7.96 -7.01 -11.72
CA LYS A 56 -8.18 -8.47 -11.69
C LYS A 56 -6.95 -9.29 -12.08
N VAL A 57 -6.00 -8.67 -12.76
CA VAL A 57 -4.78 -9.32 -13.25
C VAL A 57 -3.63 -8.36 -13.00
N ALA A 58 -2.66 -8.79 -12.21
CA ALA A 58 -1.41 -8.07 -12.03
C ALA A 58 -0.36 -8.56 -13.02
N PHE A 59 0.35 -7.62 -13.64
CA PHE A 59 1.49 -7.94 -14.49
C PHE A 59 2.72 -8.23 -13.62
N GLY A 60 3.24 -9.45 -13.70
CA GLY A 60 4.40 -9.88 -12.89
C GLY A 60 4.22 -11.24 -12.22
N GLY A 61 2.99 -11.77 -12.22
CA GLY A 61 2.62 -13.01 -11.53
C GLY A 61 2.32 -12.79 -10.04
N ALA A 62 1.61 -13.74 -9.44
CA ALA A 62 1.15 -13.65 -8.05
C ALA A 62 2.31 -13.51 -7.06
N LYS A 63 2.23 -12.53 -6.16
CA LYS A 63 3.23 -12.29 -5.12
C LYS A 63 2.59 -11.96 -3.78
N CYS A 64 2.44 -13.00 -2.99
CA CYS A 64 1.98 -12.92 -1.61
C CYS A 64 2.71 -11.88 -0.76
N GLY A 65 1.92 -11.06 -0.07
CA GLY A 65 2.32 -10.00 0.84
C GLY A 65 2.49 -8.64 0.17
N ASN A 66 2.03 -8.47 -1.07
CA ASN A 66 2.04 -7.20 -1.79
C ASN A 66 0.74 -6.39 -1.59
N GLY A 67 -0.25 -6.96 -0.91
CA GLY A 67 -1.55 -6.33 -0.62
C GLY A 67 -2.52 -6.32 -1.80
N VAL A 68 -2.30 -7.15 -2.82
CA VAL A 68 -3.18 -7.31 -3.98
C VAL A 68 -3.64 -8.75 -4.02
N LEU A 69 -4.95 -8.99 -4.06
CA LEU A 69 -5.47 -10.34 -4.21
C LEU A 69 -5.24 -10.83 -5.65
N GLU A 70 -4.33 -11.79 -5.81
CA GLU A 70 -3.96 -12.35 -7.10
C GLU A 70 -4.43 -13.81 -7.28
N ASP A 71 -4.36 -14.31 -8.51
CA ASP A 71 -4.77 -15.69 -8.82
C ASP A 71 -3.94 -16.72 -8.02
N GLY A 72 -4.61 -17.52 -7.20
CA GLY A 72 -4.01 -18.55 -6.34
C GLY A 72 -3.97 -18.20 -4.85
N GLU A 73 -4.25 -16.95 -4.52
CA GLU A 73 -4.34 -16.45 -3.14
C GLU A 73 -5.80 -16.40 -2.69
N ASP A 74 -6.05 -16.69 -1.42
CA ASP A 74 -7.41 -16.55 -0.84
C ASP A 74 -7.58 -15.17 -0.17
N CYS A 75 -6.47 -14.53 0.18
CA CYS A 75 -6.38 -13.20 0.77
C CYS A 75 -4.92 -12.67 0.65
N ASP A 76 -4.73 -11.36 0.57
CA ASP A 76 -3.41 -10.73 0.75
C ASP A 76 -3.57 -9.41 1.53
N CYS A 77 -3.24 -9.45 2.81
CA CYS A 77 -3.31 -8.31 3.72
C CYS A 77 -1.97 -7.54 3.83
N GLY A 78 -1.04 -7.79 2.91
CA GLY A 78 0.34 -7.30 2.95
C GLY A 78 1.29 -8.24 3.70
N SER A 79 2.49 -7.74 3.98
CA SER A 79 3.54 -8.53 4.64
C SER A 79 3.17 -8.95 6.07
N THR A 80 3.87 -9.93 6.62
CA THR A 80 3.66 -10.46 7.98
C THR A 80 3.78 -9.42 9.09
N THR A 81 4.48 -8.30 8.84
CA THR A 81 4.63 -7.18 9.80
C THR A 81 3.57 -6.09 9.63
N THR A 82 2.89 -6.04 8.49
CA THR A 82 1.94 -4.97 8.14
C THR A 82 0.49 -5.44 8.10
N CYS A 83 0.24 -6.76 8.10
CA CYS A 83 -1.11 -7.30 8.05
C CYS A 83 -1.96 -6.83 9.25
N PRO A 84 -3.08 -6.13 9.01
CA PRO A 84 -3.86 -5.49 10.06
C PRO A 84 -4.84 -6.41 10.78
N ASN A 85 -5.13 -7.61 10.25
CA ASN A 85 -6.13 -8.52 10.78
C ASN A 85 -5.62 -9.96 10.90
N SER A 86 -6.32 -10.80 11.67
CA SER A 86 -5.99 -12.21 11.86
C SER A 86 -6.76 -13.16 10.93
N CYS A 87 -7.59 -12.64 10.03
CA CYS A 87 -8.40 -13.43 9.11
C CYS A 87 -7.58 -13.99 7.94
N CYS A 88 -6.42 -13.38 7.65
CA CYS A 88 -5.49 -13.83 6.63
C CYS A 88 -4.17 -14.28 7.27
N ILE A 89 -3.69 -15.47 6.88
CA ILE A 89 -2.35 -15.95 7.20
C ILE A 89 -1.38 -15.30 6.20
N ALA A 90 -0.86 -14.13 6.55
CA ALA A 90 -0.02 -13.30 5.67
C ALA A 90 1.23 -14.00 5.09
N ALA A 91 1.74 -15.05 5.75
CA ALA A 91 2.88 -15.82 5.25
C ALA A 91 2.55 -16.74 4.08
N GLU A 92 1.27 -17.11 3.93
CA GLU A 92 0.79 -18.11 2.97
C GLU A 92 -0.25 -17.54 2.00
N CYS A 93 -0.77 -16.33 2.26
CA CYS A 93 -1.88 -15.70 1.53
C CYS A 93 -3.10 -16.62 1.45
N LYS A 94 -3.39 -17.23 2.60
CA LYS A 94 -4.53 -18.14 2.83
C LYS A 94 -5.38 -17.65 3.98
N LEU A 95 -6.68 -17.90 3.88
CA LEU A 95 -7.61 -17.61 4.96
C LEU A 95 -7.23 -18.39 6.22
N ALA A 96 -7.37 -17.75 7.36
CA ALA A 96 -7.24 -18.41 8.65
C ALA A 96 -8.30 -19.53 8.78
N PRO A 97 -8.06 -20.55 9.62
CA PRO A 97 -9.05 -21.60 9.87
C PRO A 97 -10.41 -20.99 10.26
N GLU A 98 -11.48 -21.46 9.62
CA GLU A 98 -12.88 -21.04 9.84
C GLU A 98 -13.24 -19.61 9.39
N ALA A 99 -12.28 -18.85 8.83
CA ALA A 99 -12.56 -17.56 8.19
C ALA A 99 -13.29 -17.77 6.85
N GLU A 100 -14.33 -16.96 6.62
CA GLU A 100 -15.07 -16.91 5.35
C GLU A 100 -14.56 -15.80 4.44
N CYS A 101 -13.94 -14.79 5.03
CA CYS A 101 -13.39 -13.63 4.34
C CYS A 101 -12.25 -13.02 5.16
N ALA A 102 -11.41 -12.21 4.51
CA ALA A 102 -10.34 -11.44 5.17
C ALA A 102 -10.16 -10.03 4.59
N GLU A 103 -10.95 -9.65 3.60
CA GLU A 103 -10.94 -8.36 2.91
C GLU A 103 -12.34 -8.11 2.30
N GLY A 104 -12.63 -6.86 1.94
CA GLY A 104 -13.84 -6.42 1.28
C GLY A 104 -14.81 -5.73 2.22
N ASP A 105 -15.64 -4.83 1.66
CA ASP A 105 -16.59 -4.02 2.43
C ASP A 105 -17.67 -4.84 3.16
N CYS A 106 -17.87 -6.09 2.72
CA CYS A 106 -18.80 -7.02 3.35
C CYS A 106 -18.15 -7.91 4.41
N CYS A 107 -16.85 -7.78 4.70
CA CYS A 107 -16.19 -8.64 5.67
C CYS A 107 -16.06 -7.96 7.03
N ASP A 108 -16.58 -8.57 8.09
CA ASP A 108 -16.23 -8.18 9.47
C ASP A 108 -14.88 -8.80 9.84
N LEU A 109 -13.83 -7.98 9.78
CA LEU A 109 -12.44 -8.40 10.05
C LEU A 109 -12.17 -8.78 11.52
N ASN A 110 -13.11 -8.55 12.44
CA ASN A 110 -12.96 -8.99 13.83
C ASN A 110 -13.38 -10.46 14.03
N VAL A 111 -14.33 -10.93 13.23
CA VAL A 111 -14.87 -12.30 13.31
C VAL A 111 -14.64 -13.13 12.05
N CYS A 112 -14.10 -12.51 11.00
CA CYS A 112 -13.77 -13.13 9.71
C CYS A 112 -14.98 -13.75 9.02
N LYS A 113 -16.11 -13.04 9.05
CA LYS A 113 -17.41 -13.45 8.46
C LYS A 113 -17.96 -12.35 7.56
N LEU A 114 -18.79 -12.77 6.60
CA LEU A 114 -19.55 -11.89 5.71
C LEU A 114 -20.72 -11.18 6.43
#